data_AF-A0AAD6RJV8-F1
#
_entry.id   AF-A0AAD6RJV8-F1
#
_cell.length_a   1.000
_cell.length_b   1.000
_cell.length_c   1.000
_cell.angle_alpha   90.00
_cell.angle_beta   90.00
_cell.angle_gamma   90.00
#
_symmetry.space_group_name_H-M   'P 1'
#
loop_
_entity.id
_entity.type
_entity.pdbx_description
1 polymer ?
#
loop_
_entity_poly.entity_id
_entity_poly.type
_entity_poly.pdbx_seq_one_letter_code
_entity_poly.pdbx_strand_id
1 'polypeptide(L)'
;MTVQLPWAVQEELETLLDESGHLRTLAFLYASKGMSSKALAIWRILARNYSSGLWKDPAMEHELPNGNTNIISGREIAATEASKILEGLSDQDLVLQHLGWIVDVSPVLAVQVLTSEKRVNQLSPDEVIAAIDPKKVEIFQRYLQWLIEDQDSCDAQFHTLYALSLAKSTVETFEVESTSQDPDDGRLEETKISDFGRNSIFQSPVRERLQIFLQSSELYDPEEVLDLIEESELWLEKAILYRKLGQETLVLQILALKLEDSEAAEQYCAEIGRPDAYMQLLDMYLDPQNGKEPMFNAAVRLLHNHGESLDPLQVLETLSPDMPLHLASDTILRMLRARLHHHRQGQIVHNLSRALDVDAKLARLEERSRHVQINDESVCDSCHARLGTKLFAMYPDDTVVCYKCFRRLGESTSVTGRDFKRDPLFKPGWLVNR
;
A
#
# COMPACT_ATOMS: atom_id res chain seq x y z
N MET A 1 -14.76 50.62 16.90
CA MET A 1 -15.98 51.44 16.98
C MET A 1 -16.79 51.23 15.71
N THR A 2 -17.74 50.32 15.77
CA THR A 2 -18.74 50.04 14.74
C THR A 2 -19.75 51.18 14.73
N VAL A 3 -19.76 52.00 13.68
CA VAL A 3 -20.81 53.00 13.45
C VAL A 3 -22.02 52.26 12.88
N GLN A 4 -23.02 51.99 13.72
CA GLN A 4 -24.35 51.60 13.27
C GLN A 4 -24.97 52.80 12.55
N LEU A 5 -24.94 52.76 11.22
CA LEU A 5 -25.77 53.66 10.41
C LEU A 5 -27.25 53.30 10.66
N PRO A 6 -28.12 54.30 10.86
CA PRO A 6 -29.54 54.06 11.09
C PRO A 6 -30.17 53.41 9.85
N TRP A 7 -30.99 52.40 10.08
CA TRP A 7 -31.71 51.57 9.09
C TRP A 7 -32.44 52.38 7.98
N ALA A 8 -32.80 53.64 8.24
CA ALA A 8 -33.50 54.50 7.28
C ALA A 8 -32.60 55.09 6.19
N VAL A 9 -31.33 55.42 6.48
CA VAL A 9 -30.37 55.92 5.46
C VAL A 9 -29.92 54.78 4.53
N GLN A 10 -30.19 53.54 4.95
CA GLN A 10 -29.75 52.34 4.29
C GLN A 10 -30.68 51.92 3.15
N GLU A 11 -32.00 52.01 3.29
CA GLU A 11 -32.93 51.73 2.19
C GLU A 11 -32.76 52.75 1.05
N GLU A 12 -32.56 54.03 1.38
CA GLU A 12 -32.34 55.09 0.38
C GLU A 12 -31.01 54.91 -0.38
N LEU A 13 -29.94 54.49 0.29
CA LEU A 13 -28.66 54.18 -0.37
C LEU A 13 -28.73 52.89 -1.20
N GLU A 14 -29.48 51.89 -0.73
CA GLU A 14 -29.73 50.66 -1.48
C GLU A 14 -30.52 50.97 -2.77
N THR A 15 -31.58 51.78 -2.70
CA THR A 15 -32.34 52.21 -3.90
C THR A 15 -31.52 53.10 -4.83
N LEU A 16 -30.73 54.05 -4.30
CA LEU A 16 -29.89 54.93 -5.13
C LEU A 16 -28.73 54.19 -5.81
N LEU A 17 -28.18 53.15 -5.19
CA LEU A 17 -27.12 52.33 -5.79
C LEU A 17 -27.67 51.35 -6.83
N ASP A 18 -28.88 50.83 -6.63
CA ASP A 18 -29.59 50.00 -7.62
C ASP A 18 -30.01 50.85 -8.84
N GLU A 19 -30.47 52.09 -8.60
CA GLU A 19 -30.83 53.06 -9.65
C GLU A 19 -29.61 53.64 -10.41
N SER A 20 -28.44 53.71 -9.77
CA SER A 20 -27.19 54.23 -10.39
C SER A 20 -26.34 53.17 -11.09
N GLY A 21 -26.75 51.89 -11.04
CA GLY A 21 -26.05 50.80 -11.73
C GLY A 21 -24.72 50.37 -11.08
N HIS A 22 -24.39 50.88 -9.89
CA HIS A 22 -23.18 50.51 -9.15
C HIS A 22 -23.37 49.23 -8.33
N LEU A 23 -23.76 48.15 -9.01
CA LEU A 23 -24.07 46.85 -8.40
C LEU A 23 -22.85 46.22 -7.70
N ARG A 24 -21.62 46.54 -8.13
CA ARG A 24 -20.39 46.01 -7.51
C ARG A 24 -20.15 46.57 -6.10
N THR A 25 -20.34 47.87 -5.90
CA THR A 25 -20.19 48.50 -4.58
C THR A 25 -21.31 48.07 -3.64
N LEU A 26 -22.52 47.90 -4.18
CA LEU A 26 -23.66 47.34 -3.45
C LEU A 26 -23.39 45.90 -2.97
N ALA A 27 -22.81 45.06 -3.82
CA ALA A 27 -22.44 43.69 -3.45
C ALA A 27 -21.39 43.63 -2.34
N PHE A 28 -20.36 44.49 -2.37
CA PHE A 28 -19.38 44.61 -1.27
C PHE A 28 -20.01 45.13 0.02
N LEU A 29 -20.95 46.07 -0.07
CA LEU A 29 -21.66 46.61 1.09
C LEU A 29 -22.52 45.52 1.76
N TYR A 30 -23.25 44.72 0.98
CA TYR A 30 -24.01 43.57 1.51
C TYR A 30 -23.11 42.49 2.12
N ALA A 31 -21.96 42.20 1.50
CA ALA A 31 -20.97 41.26 2.05
C ALA A 31 -20.42 41.74 3.40
N SER A 32 -20.06 43.03 3.53
CA SER A 32 -19.53 43.59 4.79
C SER A 32 -20.55 43.60 5.93
N LYS A 33 -21.86 43.59 5.61
CA LYS A 33 -22.96 43.55 6.59
C LYS A 33 -23.40 42.13 6.96
N GLY A 34 -22.79 41.10 6.38
CA GLY A 34 -23.18 39.69 6.59
C GLY A 34 -24.49 39.28 5.89
N MET A 35 -25.00 40.09 4.97
CA MET A 35 -26.18 39.76 4.15
C MET A 35 -25.78 38.99 2.89
N SER A 36 -25.23 37.79 3.08
CA SER A 36 -24.54 37.07 2.01
C SER A 36 -25.46 36.59 0.88
N SER A 37 -26.74 36.26 1.16
CA SER A 37 -27.70 35.85 0.13
C SER A 37 -27.97 36.94 -0.91
N LYS A 38 -28.17 38.18 -0.46
CA LYS A 38 -28.37 39.35 -1.32
C LYS A 38 -27.11 39.69 -2.11
N ALA A 39 -25.94 39.63 -1.46
CA ALA A 39 -24.66 39.86 -2.12
C ALA A 39 -24.41 38.86 -3.27
N LEU A 40 -24.66 37.57 -3.03
CA LEU A 40 -24.47 36.50 -4.02
C LEU A 40 -25.46 36.58 -5.18
N ALA A 41 -26.71 37.00 -4.93
CA ALA A 41 -27.68 37.25 -5.99
C ALA A 41 -27.21 38.38 -6.93
N ILE A 42 -26.66 39.45 -6.38
CA ILE A 42 -26.13 40.58 -7.16
C ILE A 42 -24.88 40.15 -7.95
N TRP A 43 -23.96 39.38 -7.35
CA TRP A 43 -22.80 38.83 -8.07
C TRP A 43 -23.21 37.89 -9.22
N ARG A 44 -24.28 37.10 -9.05
CA ARG A 44 -24.85 36.26 -10.11
C ARG A 44 -25.43 37.09 -11.26
N ILE A 45 -26.11 38.20 -10.95
CA ILE A 45 -26.63 39.14 -11.95
C ILE A 45 -25.47 39.81 -12.69
N LEU A 46 -24.43 40.25 -11.98
CA LEU A 46 -23.21 40.81 -12.57
C LEU A 46 -22.53 39.82 -13.52
N ALA A 47 -22.34 38.56 -13.12
CA ALA A 47 -21.73 37.54 -13.96
C ALA A 47 -22.51 37.29 -15.27
N ARG A 48 -23.84 37.31 -15.23
CA ARG A 48 -24.71 37.22 -16.42
C ARG A 48 -24.62 38.46 -17.30
N ASN A 49 -24.60 39.64 -16.68
CA ASN A 49 -24.53 40.90 -17.38
C ASN A 49 -23.17 41.11 -18.09
N TYR A 50 -22.07 40.68 -17.48
CA TYR A 50 -20.76 40.62 -18.14
C TYR A 50 -20.75 39.64 -19.32
N SER A 51 -21.44 38.50 -19.20
CA SER A 51 -21.59 37.52 -20.30
C SER A 51 -22.37 38.07 -21.50
N SER A 52 -23.29 39.01 -21.27
CA SER A 52 -24.08 39.67 -22.33
C SER A 52 -23.36 40.84 -23.02
N GLY A 53 -22.12 41.16 -22.62
CA GLY A 53 -21.33 42.27 -23.20
C GLY A 53 -21.89 43.67 -22.89
N LEU A 54 -22.86 43.79 -21.98
CA LEU A 54 -23.57 45.04 -21.72
C LEU A 54 -22.78 46.06 -20.88
N TRP A 55 -21.62 45.68 -20.34
CA TRP A 55 -20.88 46.48 -19.37
C TRP A 55 -19.42 46.66 -19.82
N LYS A 56 -19.07 47.91 -20.12
CA LYS A 56 -17.68 48.38 -20.18
C LYS A 56 -17.41 49.24 -18.95
N ASP A 57 -16.39 48.88 -18.19
CA ASP A 57 -16.00 49.57 -16.96
C ASP A 57 -15.46 50.98 -17.30
N PRO A 58 -15.95 52.08 -16.68
CA PRO A 58 -15.40 53.42 -16.93
C PRO A 58 -14.01 53.66 -16.29
N ALA A 59 -13.54 52.73 -15.45
CA ALA A 59 -12.33 52.92 -14.62
C ALA A 59 -11.04 52.34 -15.22
N MET A 60 -11.10 51.67 -16.38
CA MET A 60 -9.95 51.00 -17.01
C MET A 60 -9.78 51.43 -18.48
N GLU A 61 -9.77 52.74 -18.75
CA GLU A 61 -9.54 53.28 -20.11
C GLU A 61 -8.06 53.35 -20.56
N HIS A 62 -7.12 52.87 -19.75
CA HIS A 62 -5.71 52.85 -20.13
C HIS A 62 -5.13 51.43 -20.11
N GLU A 63 -5.52 50.59 -21.07
CA GLU A 63 -4.63 49.60 -21.69
C GLU A 63 -5.29 49.02 -22.97
N LEU A 64 -4.47 48.76 -23.99
CA LEU A 64 -4.82 48.58 -25.40
C LEU A 64 -5.84 47.44 -25.69
N PRO A 65 -6.61 47.52 -26.80
CA PRO A 65 -7.74 46.63 -27.04
C PRO A 65 -7.32 45.29 -27.67
N ASN A 66 -7.23 44.23 -26.86
CA ASN A 66 -7.37 42.84 -27.33
C ASN A 66 -8.74 42.30 -26.89
N GLY A 67 -9.69 42.22 -27.84
CA GLY A 67 -11.13 42.08 -27.60
C GLY A 67 -11.65 40.80 -26.94
N ASN A 68 -10.78 39.86 -26.53
CA ASN A 68 -11.19 38.61 -25.89
C ASN A 68 -10.77 38.46 -24.42
N THR A 69 -9.82 39.26 -23.91
CA THR A 69 -9.30 39.10 -22.53
C THR A 69 -10.14 39.83 -21.48
N ASN A 70 -10.87 40.89 -21.86
CA ASN A 70 -11.55 41.76 -20.90
C ASN A 70 -12.94 41.27 -20.46
N ILE A 71 -13.59 40.39 -21.23
CA ILE A 71 -14.91 39.81 -20.88
C ILE A 71 -14.74 38.67 -19.86
N ILE A 72 -13.64 37.91 -20.01
CA ILE A 72 -13.27 36.82 -19.13
C ILE A 72 -12.91 37.37 -17.74
N SER A 73 -12.17 38.49 -17.66
CA SER A 73 -11.77 39.08 -16.38
C SER A 73 -12.96 39.55 -15.53
N GLY A 74 -13.97 40.21 -16.11
CA GLY A 74 -15.13 40.72 -15.35
C GLY A 74 -15.98 39.60 -14.73
N ARG A 75 -16.21 38.51 -15.49
CA ARG A 75 -16.96 37.33 -15.03
C ARG A 75 -16.17 36.54 -13.98
N GLU A 76 -14.86 36.38 -14.18
CA GLU A 76 -13.96 35.75 -13.21
C GLU A 76 -13.83 36.57 -11.92
N ILE A 77 -13.77 37.90 -12.01
CA ILE A 77 -13.74 38.78 -10.83
C ILE A 77 -15.05 38.64 -10.01
N ALA A 78 -16.20 38.58 -10.68
CA ALA A 78 -17.47 38.32 -9.99
C ALA A 78 -17.50 36.92 -9.35
N ALA A 79 -16.98 35.90 -10.04
CA ALA A 79 -16.90 34.54 -9.51
C ALA A 79 -15.92 34.42 -8.34
N THR A 80 -14.76 35.06 -8.39
CA THR A 80 -13.76 35.07 -7.29
C THR A 80 -14.30 35.75 -6.03
N GLU A 81 -14.93 36.91 -6.14
CA GLU A 81 -15.52 37.59 -4.99
C GLU A 81 -16.73 36.83 -4.42
N ALA A 82 -17.57 36.24 -5.28
CA ALA A 82 -18.63 35.34 -4.82
C ALA A 82 -18.06 34.10 -4.12
N SER A 83 -16.96 33.53 -4.63
CA SER A 83 -16.30 32.36 -4.04
C SER A 83 -15.78 32.65 -2.64
N LYS A 84 -15.13 33.82 -2.43
CA LYS A 84 -14.68 34.24 -1.08
C LYS A 84 -15.80 34.34 -0.06
N ILE A 85 -16.99 34.77 -0.49
CA ILE A 85 -18.18 34.84 0.38
C ILE A 85 -18.71 33.43 0.67
N LEU A 86 -18.75 32.55 -0.33
CA LEU A 86 -19.21 31.17 -0.22
C LEU A 86 -18.28 30.26 0.60
N GLU A 87 -16.97 30.55 0.63
CA GLU A 87 -15.99 29.87 1.48
C GLU A 87 -16.33 29.98 2.97
N GLY A 88 -16.89 31.12 3.41
CA GLY A 88 -17.23 31.36 4.82
C GLY A 88 -18.67 31.00 5.20
N LEU A 89 -19.51 30.62 4.23
CA LEU A 89 -20.91 30.30 4.46
C LEU A 89 -21.11 28.82 4.80
N SER A 90 -21.91 28.57 5.84
CA SER A 90 -22.32 27.22 6.25
C SER A 90 -23.75 26.85 5.83
N ASP A 91 -24.44 27.73 5.09
CA ASP A 91 -25.77 27.46 4.55
C ASP A 91 -25.66 26.65 3.25
N GLN A 92 -26.10 25.40 3.33
CA GLN A 92 -25.92 24.39 2.30
C GLN A 92 -26.70 24.70 1.01
N ASP A 93 -27.97 25.06 1.14
CA ASP A 93 -28.85 25.32 -0.02
C ASP A 93 -28.36 26.51 -0.84
N LEU A 94 -27.91 27.56 -0.15
CA LEU A 94 -27.34 28.75 -0.80
C LEU A 94 -26.03 28.44 -1.51
N VAL A 95 -25.17 27.60 -0.92
CA VAL A 95 -23.91 27.21 -1.54
C VAL A 95 -24.18 26.39 -2.81
N LEU A 96 -25.02 25.35 -2.75
CA LEU A 96 -25.34 24.51 -3.91
C LEU A 96 -26.02 25.29 -5.03
N GLN A 97 -26.94 26.21 -4.71
CA GLN A 97 -27.62 27.05 -5.71
C GLN A 97 -26.64 27.98 -6.46
N HIS A 98 -25.65 28.53 -5.76
CA HIS A 98 -24.66 29.44 -6.34
C HIS A 98 -23.43 28.73 -6.90
N LEU A 99 -23.18 27.46 -6.55
CA LEU A 99 -22.14 26.66 -7.17
C LEU A 99 -22.41 26.44 -8.66
N GLY A 100 -23.66 26.15 -9.05
CA GLY A 100 -23.98 25.82 -10.44
C GLY A 100 -23.44 26.82 -11.49
N TRP A 101 -23.52 28.13 -11.21
CA TRP A 101 -23.00 29.15 -12.14
C TRP A 101 -21.50 29.41 -11.98
N ILE A 102 -20.91 29.21 -10.80
CA ILE A 102 -19.45 29.33 -10.58
C ILE A 102 -18.73 28.20 -11.31
N VAL A 103 -19.29 27.00 -11.26
CA VAL A 103 -18.82 25.81 -11.97
C VAL A 103 -18.84 26.05 -13.50
N ASP A 104 -19.78 26.86 -14.02
CA ASP A 104 -19.79 27.27 -15.44
C ASP A 104 -18.76 28.36 -15.79
N VAL A 105 -18.28 29.12 -14.79
CA VAL A 105 -17.30 30.19 -15.00
C VAL A 105 -15.89 29.65 -14.89
N SER A 106 -15.59 28.96 -13.81
CA SER A 106 -14.23 28.50 -13.50
C SER A 106 -14.29 27.26 -12.59
N PRO A 107 -13.78 26.10 -13.06
CA PRO A 107 -13.80 24.87 -12.28
C PRO A 107 -12.92 24.95 -11.03
N VAL A 108 -11.79 25.67 -11.10
CA VAL A 108 -10.84 25.84 -9.99
C VAL A 108 -11.49 26.55 -8.79
N LEU A 109 -12.26 27.62 -9.03
CA LEU A 109 -12.96 28.33 -7.95
C LEU A 109 -14.09 27.50 -7.36
N ALA A 110 -14.77 26.68 -8.18
CA ALA A 110 -15.80 25.79 -7.68
C ALA A 110 -15.24 24.76 -6.69
N VAL A 111 -14.08 24.17 -7.01
CA VAL A 111 -13.35 23.29 -6.09
C VAL A 111 -12.98 24.04 -4.82
N GLN A 112 -12.37 25.23 -4.94
CA GLN A 112 -11.95 26.03 -3.78
C GLN A 112 -13.11 26.36 -2.84
N VAL A 113 -14.30 26.64 -3.39
CA VAL A 113 -15.51 26.82 -2.59
C VAL A 113 -15.90 25.52 -1.91
N LEU A 114 -15.90 24.39 -2.62
CA LEU A 114 -16.29 23.09 -2.03
C LEU A 114 -15.34 22.63 -0.92
N THR A 115 -14.03 22.84 -1.07
CA THR A 115 -12.98 22.36 -0.16
C THR A 115 -12.58 23.36 0.94
N SER A 116 -13.39 24.39 1.20
CA SER A 116 -13.01 25.46 2.13
C SER A 116 -13.06 25.02 3.60
N GLU A 117 -11.90 25.08 4.28
CA GLU A 117 -11.74 24.83 5.72
C GLU A 117 -12.31 25.96 6.60
N LYS A 118 -12.69 27.10 6.02
CA LYS A 118 -13.18 28.28 6.77
C LYS A 118 -14.61 28.11 7.29
N ARG A 119 -15.30 27.03 6.93
CA ARG A 119 -16.68 26.77 7.35
C ARG A 119 -16.74 26.20 8.77
N VAL A 120 -17.70 26.68 9.54
CA VAL A 120 -17.98 26.17 10.89
C VAL A 120 -18.65 24.80 10.84
N ASN A 121 -19.60 24.61 9.92
CA ASN A 121 -20.19 23.32 9.58
C ASN A 121 -19.86 22.99 8.13
N GLN A 122 -19.26 21.83 7.90
CA GLN A 122 -19.01 21.33 6.55
C GLN A 122 -20.32 20.88 5.88
N LEU A 123 -20.33 20.92 4.55
CA LEU A 123 -21.47 20.49 3.73
C LEU A 123 -21.64 18.98 3.80
N SER A 124 -22.87 18.47 3.71
CA SER A 124 -23.08 17.02 3.63
C SER A 124 -22.54 16.48 2.29
N PRO A 125 -21.62 15.50 2.30
CA PRO A 125 -21.01 14.97 1.07
C PRO A 125 -22.02 14.46 0.04
N ASP A 126 -23.08 13.79 0.49
CA ASP A 126 -24.08 13.16 -0.38
C ASP A 126 -24.86 14.18 -1.22
N GLU A 127 -25.23 15.31 -0.62
CA GLU A 127 -25.97 16.37 -1.31
C GLU A 127 -25.07 17.15 -2.27
N VAL A 128 -23.78 17.33 -1.92
CA VAL A 128 -22.80 17.91 -2.84
C VAL A 128 -22.58 17.00 -4.04
N ILE A 129 -22.43 15.70 -3.81
CA ILE A 129 -22.30 14.68 -4.88
C ILE A 129 -23.53 14.71 -5.79
N ALA A 130 -24.74 14.79 -5.24
CA ALA A 130 -25.98 14.87 -6.01
C ALA A 130 -26.12 16.18 -6.81
N ALA A 131 -25.50 17.27 -6.35
CA ALA A 131 -25.60 18.59 -6.97
C ALA A 131 -24.57 18.83 -8.09
N ILE A 132 -23.47 18.08 -8.13
CA ILE A 132 -22.46 18.22 -9.18
C ILE A 132 -22.96 17.58 -10.48
N ASP A 133 -22.90 18.34 -11.58
CA ASP A 133 -23.29 17.85 -12.91
C ASP A 133 -22.39 16.68 -13.33
N PRO A 134 -22.95 15.52 -13.73
CA PRO A 134 -22.17 14.35 -14.16
C PRO A 134 -21.22 14.64 -15.33
N LYS A 135 -21.46 15.70 -16.11
CA LYS A 135 -20.57 16.11 -17.22
C LYS A 135 -19.27 16.77 -16.75
N LYS A 136 -19.16 17.16 -15.48
CA LYS A 136 -18.02 17.93 -14.94
C LYS A 136 -17.18 17.08 -14.00
N VAL A 137 -16.64 16.01 -14.58
CA VAL A 137 -15.97 14.91 -13.87
C VAL A 137 -14.73 15.37 -13.10
N GLU A 138 -13.98 16.36 -13.59
CA GLU A 138 -12.76 16.84 -12.91
C GLU A 138 -13.05 17.49 -11.55
N ILE A 139 -14.14 18.26 -11.42
CA ILE A 139 -14.53 18.92 -10.16
C ILE A 139 -14.99 17.86 -9.16
N PHE A 140 -15.77 16.89 -9.65
CA PHE A 140 -16.23 15.74 -8.87
C PHE A 140 -15.04 14.94 -8.32
N GLN A 141 -14.08 14.57 -9.17
CA GLN A 141 -12.86 13.88 -8.79
C GLN A 141 -12.06 14.67 -7.74
N ARG A 142 -11.90 15.99 -7.92
CA ARG A 142 -11.09 16.80 -6.99
C ARG A 142 -11.76 16.93 -5.61
N TYR A 143 -13.09 17.02 -5.58
CA TYR A 143 -13.85 17.05 -4.33
C TYR A 143 -13.77 15.72 -3.59
N LEU A 144 -13.93 14.58 -4.29
CA LEU A 144 -13.75 13.25 -3.68
C LEU A 144 -12.32 13.04 -3.18
N GLN A 145 -11.31 13.48 -3.94
CA GLN A 145 -9.92 13.43 -3.48
C GLN A 145 -9.72 14.22 -2.17
N TRP A 146 -10.30 15.41 -2.06
CA TRP A 146 -10.25 16.20 -0.82
C TRP A 146 -10.96 15.50 0.35
N LEU A 147 -12.12 14.87 0.11
CA LEU A 147 -12.80 14.09 1.15
C LEU A 147 -11.95 12.92 1.65
N ILE A 148 -11.19 12.28 0.77
CA ILE A 148 -10.38 11.11 1.11
C ILE A 148 -9.04 11.53 1.75
N GLU A 149 -8.33 12.50 1.19
CA GLU A 149 -6.95 12.86 1.61
C GLU A 149 -6.93 13.96 2.69
N ASP A 150 -7.78 14.98 2.57
CA ASP A 150 -7.74 16.15 3.46
C ASP A 150 -8.72 16.03 4.64
N GLN A 151 -9.83 15.29 4.47
CA GLN A 151 -10.78 14.99 5.54
C GLN A 151 -10.61 13.59 6.16
N ASP A 152 -9.65 12.77 5.67
CA ASP A 152 -9.40 11.40 6.12
C ASP A 152 -10.68 10.55 6.24
N SER A 153 -11.61 10.69 5.27
CA SER A 153 -12.86 9.93 5.31
C SER A 153 -12.60 8.44 5.07
N CYS A 154 -13.08 7.59 5.97
CA CYS A 154 -12.98 6.12 5.85
C CYS A 154 -14.21 5.48 5.20
N ASP A 155 -15.10 6.26 4.57
CA ASP A 155 -16.33 5.72 3.97
C ASP A 155 -16.05 5.06 2.61
N ALA A 156 -16.24 3.74 2.56
CA ALA A 156 -16.02 2.91 1.37
C ALA A 156 -16.77 3.41 0.12
N GLN A 157 -17.92 4.07 0.30
CA GLN A 157 -18.71 4.59 -0.82
C GLN A 157 -17.94 5.68 -1.59
N PHE A 158 -17.28 6.61 -0.89
CA PHE A 158 -16.54 7.68 -1.54
C PHE A 158 -15.29 7.17 -2.25
N HIS A 159 -14.62 6.17 -1.66
CA HIS A 159 -13.47 5.52 -2.28
C HIS A 159 -13.86 4.79 -3.57
N THR A 160 -14.98 4.08 -3.55
CA THR A 160 -15.49 3.35 -4.72
C THR A 160 -15.96 4.31 -5.82
N LEU A 161 -16.73 5.35 -5.46
CA LEU A 161 -17.15 6.38 -6.39
C LEU A 161 -15.96 7.11 -7.04
N TYR A 162 -14.91 7.38 -6.27
CA TYR A 162 -13.70 8.01 -6.80
C TYR A 162 -12.98 7.09 -7.78
N ALA A 163 -12.75 5.82 -7.40
CA ALA A 163 -12.14 4.82 -8.27
C ALA A 163 -12.91 4.66 -9.59
N LEU A 164 -14.24 4.52 -9.52
CA LEU A 164 -15.10 4.42 -10.70
C LEU A 164 -15.03 5.67 -11.58
N SER A 165 -15.02 6.86 -10.98
CA SER A 165 -14.93 8.11 -11.74
C SER A 165 -13.59 8.24 -12.47
N LEU A 166 -12.50 7.82 -11.84
CA LEU A 166 -11.18 7.79 -12.47
C LEU A 166 -11.13 6.74 -13.57
N ALA A 167 -11.64 5.54 -13.31
CA ALA A 167 -11.70 4.44 -14.29
C ALA A 167 -12.52 4.79 -15.54
N LYS A 168 -13.67 5.45 -15.39
CA LYS A 168 -14.46 5.93 -16.54
C LYS A 168 -13.68 6.93 -17.37
N SER A 169 -13.07 7.92 -16.72
CA SER A 169 -12.26 8.92 -17.41
C SER A 169 -11.04 8.32 -18.09
N THR A 170 -10.38 7.31 -17.51
CA THR A 170 -9.24 6.65 -18.17
C THR A 170 -9.66 5.86 -19.40
N VAL A 171 -10.78 5.12 -19.34
CA VAL A 171 -11.33 4.41 -20.51
C VAL A 171 -11.69 5.38 -21.62
N GLU A 172 -12.41 6.46 -21.31
CA GLU A 172 -12.77 7.50 -22.29
C GLU A 172 -11.54 8.13 -22.94
N THR A 173 -10.49 8.46 -22.16
CA THR A 173 -9.24 8.98 -22.73
C THR A 173 -8.54 7.97 -23.63
N PHE A 174 -8.59 6.69 -23.28
CA PHE A 174 -7.90 5.62 -24.02
C PHE A 174 -8.61 5.31 -25.35
N GLU A 175 -9.94 5.33 -25.39
CA GLU A 175 -10.73 5.15 -26.63
C GLU A 175 -10.46 6.29 -27.64
N VAL A 176 -10.33 7.53 -27.14
CA VAL A 176 -10.02 8.70 -27.98
C VAL A 176 -8.61 8.61 -28.56
N GLU A 177 -7.63 8.17 -27.77
CA GLU A 177 -6.25 7.97 -28.25
C GLU A 177 -6.16 6.85 -29.28
N SER A 178 -6.84 5.72 -29.04
CA SER A 178 -6.85 4.56 -29.94
C SER A 178 -7.47 4.85 -31.31
N THR A 179 -8.45 5.77 -31.38
CA THR A 179 -9.12 6.14 -32.63
C THR A 179 -8.28 7.12 -33.49
N SER A 180 -7.23 7.72 -32.91
CA SER A 180 -6.40 8.74 -33.57
C SER A 180 -5.13 8.21 -34.24
N GLN A 181 -4.82 6.92 -34.10
CA GLN A 181 -3.69 6.27 -34.75
C GLN A 181 -4.07 5.74 -36.14
N ASP A 182 -4.12 6.62 -37.14
CA ASP A 182 -3.95 6.20 -38.54
C ASP A 182 -2.46 5.87 -38.79
N PRO A 183 -2.11 4.76 -39.47
CA PRO A 183 -0.74 4.27 -39.58
C PRO A 183 -0.05 4.82 -40.83
N ASP A 184 0.24 6.12 -40.89
CA ASP A 184 1.19 6.65 -41.89
C ASP A 184 1.78 7.99 -41.42
N ASP A 185 2.86 7.93 -40.63
CA ASP A 185 4.12 8.64 -40.95
C ASP A 185 5.18 8.26 -39.91
N GLY A 186 6.25 7.62 -40.38
CA GLY A 186 7.39 7.29 -39.57
C GLY A 186 8.30 8.50 -39.41
N ARG A 187 8.32 9.10 -38.22
CA ARG A 187 9.46 9.89 -37.74
C ARG A 187 9.43 10.10 -36.24
N LEU A 188 10.57 9.78 -35.62
CA LEU A 188 10.99 10.11 -34.25
C LEU A 188 10.34 11.38 -33.69
N GLU A 189 9.58 11.26 -32.60
CA GLU A 189 9.22 12.40 -31.76
C GLU A 189 9.36 12.08 -30.27
N GLU A 190 10.54 12.36 -29.72
CA GLU A 190 10.78 12.66 -28.29
C GLU A 190 10.18 14.03 -27.90
N THR A 191 8.98 14.39 -28.37
CA THR A 191 8.47 15.77 -28.21
C THR A 191 6.96 15.85 -28.11
N LYS A 192 6.35 15.24 -27.07
CA LYS A 192 4.95 15.51 -26.68
C LYS A 192 4.79 15.62 -25.16
N ILE A 193 5.49 16.58 -24.55
CA ILE A 193 5.23 17.02 -23.16
C ILE A 193 4.55 18.41 -23.14
N SER A 194 4.29 19.05 -24.28
CA SER A 194 3.99 20.49 -24.32
C SER A 194 2.52 20.92 -24.48
N ASP A 195 1.54 20.04 -24.68
CA ASP A 195 0.16 20.47 -25.01
C ASP A 195 -0.97 19.90 -24.11
N PHE A 196 -0.69 19.55 -22.85
CA PHE A 196 -1.78 19.44 -21.86
C PHE A 196 -2.14 20.84 -21.36
N GLY A 197 -3.32 21.29 -21.79
CA GLY A 197 -3.79 22.66 -21.69
C GLY A 197 -3.65 23.30 -20.31
N ARG A 198 -3.28 24.58 -20.33
CA ARG A 198 -3.08 25.54 -19.24
C ARG A 198 -4.25 25.70 -18.24
N ASN A 199 -5.30 24.87 -18.33
CA ASN A 199 -6.58 24.97 -17.61
C ASN A 199 -7.06 23.65 -16.96
N SER A 200 -6.30 22.54 -16.99
CA SER A 200 -6.69 21.33 -16.26
C SER A 200 -6.47 21.50 -14.75
N ILE A 201 -7.41 21.02 -13.93
CA ILE A 201 -7.32 21.06 -12.46
C ILE A 201 -6.15 20.20 -11.95
N PHE A 202 -5.74 19.19 -12.72
CA PHE A 202 -4.71 18.22 -12.34
C PHE A 202 -3.45 18.38 -13.17
N GLN A 203 -2.29 18.22 -12.52
CA GLN A 203 -0.98 18.25 -13.17
C GLN A 203 -0.55 16.87 -13.70
N SER A 204 -1.05 15.79 -13.09
CA SER A 204 -0.77 14.41 -13.50
C SER A 204 -1.89 13.84 -14.38
N PRO A 205 -1.56 12.95 -15.32
CA PRO A 205 -2.54 12.28 -16.15
C PRO A 205 -3.50 11.43 -15.30
N VAL A 206 -4.76 11.33 -15.74
CA VAL A 206 -5.83 10.62 -15.01
C VAL A 206 -5.46 9.15 -14.75
N ARG A 207 -4.73 8.52 -15.68
CA ARG A 207 -4.25 7.13 -15.55
C ARG A 207 -3.28 6.93 -14.39
N GLU A 208 -2.30 7.81 -14.24
CA GLU A 208 -1.34 7.73 -13.14
C GLU A 208 -2.05 7.96 -11.80
N ARG A 209 -2.99 8.90 -11.75
CA ARG A 209 -3.82 9.15 -10.56
C ARG A 209 -4.63 7.91 -10.16
N LEU A 210 -5.23 7.22 -11.14
CA LEU A 210 -5.94 5.97 -10.92
C LEU A 210 -5.01 4.90 -10.33
N GLN A 211 -3.84 4.69 -10.92
CA GLN A 211 -2.89 3.69 -10.45
C GLN A 211 -2.42 3.95 -9.01
N ILE A 212 -2.04 5.20 -8.71
CA ILE A 212 -1.62 5.62 -7.36
C ILE A 212 -2.75 5.37 -6.36
N PHE A 213 -3.97 5.77 -6.71
CA PHE A 213 -5.13 5.61 -5.81
C PHE A 213 -5.48 4.14 -5.55
N LEU A 214 -5.48 3.30 -6.59
CA LEU A 214 -5.78 1.87 -6.46
C LEU A 214 -4.74 1.14 -5.60
N GLN A 215 -3.49 1.59 -5.63
CA GLN A 215 -2.41 1.03 -4.80
C GLN A 215 -2.50 1.51 -3.34
N SER A 216 -2.79 2.79 -3.11
CA SER A 216 -2.77 3.40 -1.78
C SER A 216 -4.01 3.10 -0.95
N SER A 217 -5.18 3.00 -1.59
CA SER A 217 -6.45 2.78 -0.91
C SER A 217 -6.80 1.30 -0.75
N GLU A 218 -7.45 0.94 0.36
CA GLU A 218 -7.96 -0.41 0.64
C GLU A 218 -9.49 -0.44 0.87
N LEU A 219 -10.15 0.71 0.76
CA LEU A 219 -11.54 0.90 1.18
C LEU A 219 -12.54 0.93 0.00
N TYR A 220 -12.08 0.81 -1.24
CA TYR A 220 -12.97 0.73 -2.40
C TYR A 220 -13.39 -0.71 -2.68
N ASP A 221 -14.51 -0.89 -3.40
CA ASP A 221 -14.92 -2.19 -3.93
C ASP A 221 -14.15 -2.51 -5.23
N PRO A 222 -13.23 -3.49 -5.24
CA PRO A 222 -12.47 -3.84 -6.43
C PRO A 222 -13.32 -4.55 -7.50
N GLU A 223 -14.43 -5.19 -7.15
CA GLU A 223 -15.29 -5.91 -8.11
C GLU A 223 -16.01 -4.92 -9.03
N GLU A 224 -16.62 -3.87 -8.46
CA GLU A 224 -17.32 -2.83 -9.24
C GLU A 224 -16.39 -2.11 -10.23
N VAL A 225 -15.14 -1.87 -9.83
CA VAL A 225 -14.14 -1.23 -10.68
C VAL A 225 -13.66 -2.18 -11.79
N LEU A 226 -13.56 -3.48 -11.51
CA LEU A 226 -13.19 -4.48 -12.51
C LEU A 226 -14.26 -4.65 -13.58
N ASP A 227 -15.55 -4.71 -13.20
CA ASP A 227 -16.67 -4.85 -14.13
C ASP A 227 -16.68 -3.72 -15.17
N LEU A 228 -16.30 -2.51 -14.75
CA LEU A 228 -16.21 -1.35 -15.63
C LEU A 228 -15.01 -1.44 -16.59
N ILE A 229 -13.89 -1.99 -16.13
CA ILE A 229 -12.61 -2.00 -16.84
C ILE A 229 -12.45 -3.30 -17.68
N GLU A 230 -13.35 -4.28 -17.54
CA GLU A 230 -13.25 -5.62 -18.12
C GLU A 230 -12.94 -5.62 -19.62
N GLU A 231 -13.61 -4.77 -20.40
CA GLU A 231 -13.44 -4.68 -21.86
C GLU A 231 -12.20 -3.87 -22.30
N SER A 232 -11.58 -3.12 -21.40
CA SER A 232 -10.47 -2.21 -21.72
C SER A 232 -9.08 -2.89 -21.66
N GLU A 233 -8.08 -2.30 -22.31
CA GLU A 233 -6.69 -2.78 -22.28
C GLU A 233 -5.86 -2.22 -21.10
N LEU A 234 -6.53 -1.83 -20.01
CA LEU A 234 -5.90 -1.33 -18.78
C LEU A 234 -5.33 -2.47 -17.93
N TRP A 235 -4.33 -3.17 -18.46
CA TRP A 235 -3.77 -4.39 -17.87
C TRP A 235 -3.09 -4.16 -16.51
N LEU A 236 -2.39 -3.04 -16.32
CA LEU A 236 -1.74 -2.72 -15.03
C LEU A 236 -2.78 -2.49 -13.93
N GLU A 237 -3.84 -1.74 -14.26
CA GLU A 237 -4.94 -1.43 -13.37
C GLU A 237 -5.68 -2.72 -12.99
N LYS A 238 -5.96 -3.60 -13.97
CA LYS A 238 -6.52 -4.94 -13.73
C LYS A 238 -5.62 -5.77 -12.81
N ALA A 239 -4.30 -5.75 -13.01
CA ALA A 239 -3.37 -6.48 -12.16
C ALA A 239 -3.41 -5.99 -10.70
N ILE A 240 -3.51 -4.67 -10.47
CA ILE A 240 -3.65 -4.09 -9.12
C ILE A 240 -4.97 -4.56 -8.46
N LEU A 241 -6.07 -4.55 -9.21
CA LEU A 241 -7.39 -4.97 -8.71
C LEU A 241 -7.44 -6.46 -8.38
N TYR A 242 -6.97 -7.33 -9.29
CA TYR A 242 -6.89 -8.77 -9.04
C TYR A 242 -5.96 -9.12 -7.87
N ARG A 243 -4.90 -8.31 -7.66
CA ARG A 243 -4.03 -8.42 -6.50
C ARG A 243 -4.78 -8.14 -5.19
N LYS A 244 -5.70 -7.17 -5.17
CA LYS A 244 -6.55 -6.87 -4.02
C LYS A 244 -7.62 -7.94 -3.78
N LEU A 245 -8.16 -8.56 -4.83
CA LEU A 245 -9.07 -9.70 -4.74
C LEU A 245 -8.39 -11.02 -4.31
N GLY A 246 -7.07 -11.07 -4.27
CA GLY A 246 -6.31 -12.28 -3.96
C GLY A 246 -6.32 -13.33 -5.08
N GLN A 247 -6.62 -12.93 -6.32
CA GLN A 247 -6.60 -13.81 -7.48
C GLN A 247 -5.18 -13.89 -8.08
N GLU A 248 -4.30 -14.59 -7.37
CA GLU A 248 -2.85 -14.63 -7.64
C GLU A 248 -2.50 -15.13 -9.06
N THR A 249 -3.22 -16.14 -9.55
CA THR A 249 -2.98 -16.74 -10.88
C THR A 249 -3.23 -15.75 -12.01
N LEU A 250 -4.29 -14.97 -11.91
CA LEU A 250 -4.64 -13.96 -12.93
C LEU A 250 -3.67 -12.77 -12.89
N VAL A 251 -3.24 -12.35 -11.70
CA VAL A 251 -2.20 -11.31 -11.56
C VAL A 251 -0.92 -11.74 -12.26
N LEU A 252 -0.43 -12.96 -11.97
CA LEU A 252 0.76 -13.50 -12.61
C LEU A 252 0.56 -13.62 -14.13
N GLN A 253 -0.60 -14.08 -14.59
CA GLN A 253 -0.89 -14.17 -16.02
C GLN A 253 -0.85 -12.79 -16.71
N ILE A 254 -1.38 -11.75 -16.08
CA ILE A 254 -1.37 -10.40 -16.62
C ILE A 254 0.06 -9.84 -16.64
N LEU A 255 0.77 -9.89 -15.51
CA LEU A 255 2.14 -9.37 -15.41
C LEU A 255 3.10 -10.12 -16.37
N ALA A 256 3.06 -11.44 -16.36
CA ALA A 256 3.98 -12.29 -17.12
C ALA A 256 3.67 -12.35 -18.62
N LEU A 257 2.39 -12.46 -19.02
CA LEU A 257 2.02 -12.74 -20.43
C LEU A 257 1.46 -11.54 -21.18
N LYS A 258 0.76 -10.63 -20.50
CA LYS A 258 0.14 -9.46 -21.14
C LYS A 258 1.08 -8.26 -21.13
N LEU A 259 1.65 -7.96 -19.97
CA LEU A 259 2.60 -6.86 -19.79
C LEU A 259 4.04 -7.27 -20.11
N GLU A 260 4.33 -8.57 -20.10
CA GLU A 260 5.67 -9.14 -20.32
C GLU A 260 6.74 -8.56 -19.37
N ASP A 261 6.30 -8.09 -18.19
CA ASP A 261 7.16 -7.55 -17.16
C ASP A 261 7.60 -8.66 -16.19
N SER A 262 8.72 -9.30 -16.53
CA SER A 262 9.29 -10.37 -15.73
C SER A 262 9.70 -9.91 -14.34
N GLU A 263 10.10 -8.64 -14.19
CA GLU A 263 10.61 -8.12 -12.92
C GLU A 263 9.46 -7.86 -11.95
N ALA A 264 8.37 -7.25 -12.41
CA ALA A 264 7.17 -7.05 -11.61
C ALA A 264 6.54 -8.40 -11.17
N ALA A 265 6.55 -9.41 -12.05
CA ALA A 265 6.07 -10.74 -11.71
C ALA A 265 6.93 -11.44 -10.63
N GLU A 266 8.26 -11.33 -10.72
CA GLU A 266 9.19 -11.85 -9.70
C GLU A 266 9.01 -11.13 -8.36
N GLN A 267 8.85 -9.80 -8.36
CA GLN A 267 8.57 -9.02 -7.14
C GLN A 267 7.27 -9.46 -6.47
N TYR A 268 6.21 -9.70 -7.24
CA TYR A 268 4.95 -10.18 -6.70
C TYR A 268 5.07 -11.59 -6.07
N CYS A 269 5.81 -12.50 -6.70
CA CYS A 269 6.13 -13.81 -6.10
C CYS A 269 6.93 -13.67 -4.79
N ALA A 270 7.84 -12.70 -4.71
CA ALA A 270 8.61 -12.42 -3.49
C ALA A 270 7.74 -11.89 -2.34
N GLU A 271 6.75 -11.04 -2.65
CA GLU A 271 5.77 -10.56 -1.67
C GLU A 271 4.88 -11.68 -1.13
N ILE A 272 4.44 -12.60 -1.99
CA ILE A 272 3.66 -13.79 -1.58
C ILE A 272 4.50 -14.73 -0.72
N GLY A 273 5.79 -14.88 -1.04
CA GLY A 273 6.74 -15.69 -0.28
C GLY A 273 6.51 -17.20 -0.36
N ARG A 274 5.70 -17.69 -1.30
CA ARG A 274 5.41 -19.12 -1.49
C ARG A 274 6.22 -19.69 -2.66
N PRO A 275 6.89 -20.85 -2.50
CA PRO A 275 7.66 -21.48 -3.58
C PRO A 275 6.77 -21.88 -4.76
N ASP A 276 5.51 -22.25 -4.47
CA ASP A 276 4.52 -22.67 -5.46
C ASP A 276 4.22 -21.56 -6.48
N ALA A 277 4.30 -20.28 -6.09
CA ALA A 277 4.06 -19.14 -6.98
C ALA A 277 5.15 -19.02 -8.05
N TYR A 278 6.42 -19.26 -7.69
CA TYR A 278 7.53 -19.28 -8.65
C TYR A 278 7.42 -20.47 -9.62
N MET A 279 6.91 -21.62 -9.15
CA MET A 279 6.63 -22.76 -10.02
C MET A 279 5.52 -22.45 -11.01
N GLN A 280 4.43 -21.83 -10.56
CA GLN A 280 3.34 -21.40 -11.44
C GLN A 280 3.83 -20.38 -12.47
N LEU A 281 4.64 -19.41 -12.07
CA LEU A 281 5.22 -18.42 -12.98
C LEU A 281 6.16 -19.07 -14.01
N LEU A 282 6.96 -20.06 -13.60
CA LEU A 282 7.79 -20.85 -14.50
C LEU A 282 6.94 -21.61 -15.53
N ASP A 283 5.85 -22.26 -15.09
CA ASP A 283 4.93 -22.97 -15.97
C ASP A 283 4.29 -22.03 -17.00
N MET A 284 3.83 -20.85 -16.56
CA MET A 284 3.28 -19.82 -17.45
C MET A 284 4.28 -19.32 -18.51
N TYR A 285 5.57 -19.20 -18.16
CA TYR A 285 6.60 -18.82 -19.13
C TYR A 285 6.91 -19.93 -20.14
N LEU A 286 6.80 -21.21 -19.73
CA LEU A 286 7.11 -22.36 -20.57
C LEU A 286 5.94 -22.80 -21.46
N ASP A 287 4.70 -22.64 -20.99
CA ASP A 287 3.48 -22.90 -21.76
C ASP A 287 2.50 -21.71 -21.66
N PRO A 288 2.75 -20.62 -22.42
CA PRO A 288 1.80 -19.53 -22.49
C PRO A 288 0.58 -19.98 -23.30
N GLN A 289 -0.50 -20.35 -22.60
CA GLN A 289 -1.81 -20.83 -23.10
C GLN A 289 -2.47 -19.97 -24.23
N ASN A 290 -1.89 -18.81 -24.56
CA ASN A 290 -2.36 -17.85 -25.57
C ASN A 290 -1.78 -18.11 -26.98
N GLY A 291 -1.12 -19.25 -27.24
CA GLY A 291 -0.49 -19.54 -28.54
C GLY A 291 0.72 -18.67 -28.87
N LYS A 292 1.30 -18.01 -27.85
CA LYS A 292 2.58 -17.30 -27.95
C LYS A 292 3.73 -18.31 -27.87
N GLU A 293 4.91 -17.92 -28.35
CA GLU A 293 6.12 -18.71 -28.14
C GLU A 293 6.54 -18.69 -26.66
N PRO A 294 7.14 -19.77 -26.16
CA PRO A 294 7.61 -19.86 -24.79
C PRO A 294 8.69 -18.80 -24.48
N MET A 295 8.56 -18.15 -23.33
CA MET A 295 9.42 -17.05 -22.88
C MET A 295 10.67 -17.57 -22.16
N PHE A 296 11.51 -18.30 -22.89
CA PHE A 296 12.67 -19.00 -22.32
C PHE A 296 13.65 -18.12 -21.54
N ASN A 297 13.86 -16.87 -21.97
CA ASN A 297 14.77 -15.95 -21.27
C ASN A 297 14.24 -15.57 -19.87
N ALA A 298 12.93 -15.35 -19.74
CA ALA A 298 12.31 -15.04 -18.45
C ALA A 298 12.33 -16.28 -17.53
N ALA A 299 12.04 -17.46 -18.06
CA ALA A 299 12.15 -18.73 -17.32
C ALA A 299 13.57 -18.97 -16.80
N VAL A 300 14.61 -18.74 -17.62
CA VAL A 300 16.01 -18.91 -17.22
C VAL A 300 16.43 -17.90 -16.15
N ARG A 301 15.98 -16.64 -16.26
CA ARG A 301 16.22 -15.61 -15.24
C ARG A 301 15.59 -16.00 -13.90
N LEU A 302 14.33 -16.45 -13.92
CA LEU A 302 13.63 -16.94 -12.73
C LEU A 302 14.37 -18.10 -12.08
N LEU A 303 14.78 -19.10 -12.88
CA LEU A 303 15.57 -20.23 -12.37
C LEU A 303 16.91 -19.77 -11.77
N HIS A 304 17.57 -18.79 -12.39
CA HIS A 304 18.86 -18.29 -11.92
C HIS A 304 18.75 -17.58 -10.56
N ASN A 305 17.72 -16.74 -10.40
CA ASN A 305 17.50 -15.93 -9.21
C ASN A 305 16.88 -16.74 -8.06
N HIS A 306 15.92 -17.62 -8.38
CA HIS A 306 15.07 -18.30 -7.39
C HIS A 306 15.18 -19.82 -7.42
N GLY A 307 16.11 -20.41 -8.18
CA GLY A 307 16.25 -21.87 -8.28
C GLY A 307 16.54 -22.58 -6.94
N GLU A 308 17.10 -21.91 -5.93
CA GLU A 308 17.34 -22.53 -4.63
C GLU A 308 16.05 -22.86 -3.86
N SER A 309 14.99 -22.07 -4.02
CA SER A 309 13.72 -22.26 -3.32
C SER A 309 12.79 -23.27 -4.01
N LEU A 310 13.08 -23.62 -5.27
CA LEU A 310 12.27 -24.52 -6.08
C LEU A 310 12.62 -25.99 -5.81
N ASP A 311 11.62 -26.87 -5.90
CA ASP A 311 11.87 -28.31 -5.88
C ASP A 311 12.47 -28.78 -7.22
N PRO A 312 13.72 -29.31 -7.25
CA PRO A 312 14.34 -29.71 -8.50
C PRO A 312 13.56 -30.78 -9.26
N LEU A 313 12.80 -31.64 -8.58
CA LEU A 313 12.01 -32.67 -9.25
C LEU A 313 10.88 -32.05 -10.07
N GLN A 314 10.12 -31.14 -9.46
CA GLN A 314 9.04 -30.42 -10.15
C GLN A 314 9.58 -29.57 -11.30
N VAL A 315 10.71 -28.89 -11.10
CA VAL A 315 11.37 -28.13 -12.18
C VAL A 315 11.75 -29.04 -13.35
N LEU A 316 12.27 -30.24 -13.09
CA LEU A 316 12.62 -31.18 -14.17
C LEU A 316 11.39 -31.76 -14.88
N GLU A 317 10.26 -31.87 -14.20
CA GLU A 317 8.99 -32.33 -14.77
C GLU A 317 8.31 -31.24 -15.61
N THR A 318 8.41 -29.97 -15.22
CA THR A 318 7.80 -28.83 -15.94
C THR A 318 8.62 -28.36 -17.13
N LEU A 319 9.93 -28.63 -17.17
CA LEU A 319 10.76 -28.31 -18.32
C LEU A 319 10.27 -29.07 -19.55
N SER A 320 9.68 -28.33 -20.50
CA SER A 320 9.20 -28.90 -21.77
C SER A 320 10.34 -29.57 -22.54
N PRO A 321 10.05 -30.63 -23.33
CA PRO A 321 11.06 -31.28 -24.16
C PRO A 321 11.67 -30.34 -25.22
N ASP A 322 11.00 -29.24 -25.51
CA ASP A 322 11.42 -28.22 -26.48
C ASP A 322 12.37 -27.17 -25.88
N MET A 323 12.48 -27.10 -24.55
CA MET A 323 13.38 -26.15 -23.88
C MET A 323 14.85 -26.48 -24.19
N PRO A 324 15.65 -25.52 -24.71
CA PRO A 324 17.07 -25.73 -24.91
C PRO A 324 17.79 -25.91 -23.56
N LEU A 325 18.14 -27.15 -23.23
CA LEU A 325 18.79 -27.51 -21.95
C LEU A 325 20.06 -26.70 -21.67
N HIS A 326 20.79 -26.30 -22.72
CA HIS A 326 21.97 -25.44 -22.63
C HIS A 326 21.70 -24.17 -21.80
N LEU A 327 20.56 -23.50 -22.00
CA LEU A 327 20.26 -22.22 -21.36
C LEU A 327 20.01 -22.36 -19.84
N ALA A 328 19.44 -23.49 -19.41
CA ALA A 328 19.16 -23.76 -18.01
C ALA A 328 20.26 -24.60 -17.32
N SER A 329 21.23 -25.12 -18.08
CA SER A 329 22.18 -26.15 -17.61
C SER A 329 23.03 -25.71 -16.41
N ASP A 330 23.60 -24.50 -16.43
CA ASP A 330 24.43 -24.00 -15.31
C ASP A 330 23.61 -23.85 -14.03
N THR A 331 22.39 -23.33 -14.18
CA THR A 331 21.45 -23.13 -13.09
C THR A 331 20.99 -24.47 -12.49
N ILE A 332 20.55 -25.41 -13.32
CA ILE A 332 20.13 -26.76 -12.88
C ILE A 332 21.30 -27.48 -12.20
N LEU A 333 22.51 -27.40 -12.75
CA LEU A 333 23.70 -28.00 -12.13
C LEU A 333 23.98 -27.40 -10.76
N ARG A 334 23.82 -26.08 -10.61
CA ARG A 334 23.99 -25.39 -9.33
C ARG A 334 22.94 -25.84 -8.31
N MET A 335 21.67 -25.91 -8.71
CA MET A 335 20.56 -26.40 -7.87
C MET A 335 20.81 -27.84 -7.39
N LEU A 336 21.12 -28.76 -8.31
CA LEU A 336 21.36 -30.16 -7.96
C LEU A 336 22.58 -30.32 -7.03
N ARG A 337 23.65 -29.56 -7.27
CA ARG A 337 24.84 -29.55 -6.39
C ARG A 337 24.50 -29.04 -4.99
N ALA A 338 23.73 -27.97 -4.88
CA ALA A 338 23.30 -27.41 -3.59
C ALA A 338 22.44 -28.42 -2.81
N ARG A 339 21.48 -29.07 -3.47
CA ARG A 339 20.62 -30.09 -2.84
C ARG A 339 21.41 -31.31 -2.38
N LEU A 340 22.34 -31.80 -3.20
CA LEU A 340 23.24 -32.89 -2.82
C LEU A 340 24.14 -32.51 -1.62
N HIS A 341 24.63 -31.26 -1.61
CA HIS A 341 25.43 -30.74 -0.50
C HIS A 341 24.63 -30.70 0.81
N HIS A 342 23.43 -30.11 0.79
CA HIS A 342 22.54 -30.07 1.96
C HIS A 342 22.16 -31.45 2.46
N HIS A 343 21.87 -32.39 1.55
CA HIS A 343 21.59 -33.78 1.92
C HIS A 343 22.77 -34.42 2.67
N ARG A 344 24.00 -34.31 2.12
CA ARG A 344 25.21 -34.85 2.74
C ARG A 344 25.52 -34.18 4.08
N GLN A 345 25.38 -32.86 4.17
CA GLN A 345 25.57 -32.13 5.41
C GLN A 345 24.55 -32.56 6.48
N GLY A 346 23.28 -32.71 6.08
CA GLY A 346 22.23 -33.26 6.94
C GLY A 346 22.54 -34.67 7.42
N GLN A 347 23.08 -35.55 6.56
CA GLN A 347 23.53 -36.88 6.96
C GLN A 347 24.68 -36.83 7.98
N ILE A 348 25.64 -35.91 7.82
CA ILE A 348 26.74 -35.73 8.78
C ILE A 348 26.19 -35.30 10.14
N VAL A 349 25.33 -34.28 10.17
CA VAL A 349 24.70 -33.80 11.41
C VAL A 349 23.88 -34.91 12.06
N HIS A 350 23.04 -35.60 11.30
CA HIS A 350 22.23 -36.73 11.79
C HIS A 350 23.10 -37.82 12.44
N ASN A 351 24.16 -38.25 11.75
CA ASN A 351 25.04 -39.30 12.25
C ASN A 351 25.85 -38.84 13.48
N LEU A 352 26.28 -37.57 13.52
CA LEU A 352 26.97 -37.01 14.67
C LEU A 352 26.03 -36.94 15.89
N SER A 353 24.81 -36.44 15.71
CA SER A 353 23.79 -36.43 16.78
C SER A 353 23.47 -37.83 17.27
N ARG A 354 23.35 -38.81 16.35
CA ARG A 354 23.16 -40.22 16.70
C ARG A 354 24.33 -40.78 17.50
N ALA A 355 25.58 -40.46 17.13
CA ALA A 355 26.75 -40.88 17.87
C ALA A 355 26.77 -40.31 19.30
N LEU A 356 26.45 -39.03 19.46
CA LEU A 356 26.34 -38.38 20.77
C LEU A 356 25.22 -39.00 21.63
N ASP A 357 24.07 -39.32 21.04
CA ASP A 357 22.96 -39.99 21.75
C ASP A 357 23.37 -41.39 22.23
N VAL A 358 24.09 -42.15 21.39
CA VAL A 358 24.62 -43.47 21.78
C VAL A 358 25.65 -43.35 22.90
N ASP A 359 26.57 -42.40 22.83
CA ASP A 359 27.59 -42.16 23.87
C ASP A 359 26.94 -41.75 25.21
N ALA A 360 25.95 -40.85 25.18
CA ALA A 360 25.20 -40.46 26.36
C ALA A 360 24.42 -41.65 26.98
N LYS A 361 23.84 -42.52 26.15
CA LYS A 361 23.18 -43.76 26.59
C LYS A 361 24.18 -44.72 27.23
N LEU A 362 25.37 -44.87 26.64
CA LEU A 362 26.43 -45.71 27.19
C LEU A 362 26.91 -45.18 28.55
N ALA A 363 27.25 -43.89 28.64
CA ALA A 363 27.67 -43.26 29.89
C ALA A 363 26.62 -43.45 31.00
N ARG A 364 25.34 -43.32 30.67
CA ARG A 364 24.25 -43.59 31.61
C ARG A 364 24.18 -45.07 32.04
N LEU A 365 24.43 -46.01 31.14
CA LEU A 365 24.46 -47.44 31.46
C LEU A 365 25.66 -47.79 32.35
N GLU A 366 26.84 -47.25 32.04
CA GLU A 366 28.05 -47.41 32.86
C GLU A 366 27.79 -46.92 34.29
N GLU A 367 27.26 -45.70 34.43
CA GLU A 367 26.91 -45.14 35.75
C GLU A 367 25.84 -45.96 36.49
N ARG A 368 24.86 -46.55 35.78
CA ARG A 368 23.87 -47.47 36.39
C ARG A 368 24.45 -48.83 36.77
N SER A 369 25.49 -49.27 36.09
CA SER A 369 26.18 -50.54 36.37
C SER A 369 27.19 -50.42 37.50
N ARG A 370 27.49 -49.20 37.97
CA ARG A 370 28.44 -48.96 39.07
C ARG A 370 27.98 -49.69 40.32
N HIS A 371 28.94 -50.39 40.92
CA HIS A 371 28.78 -51.04 42.22
C HIS A 371 30.08 -50.90 43.00
N VAL A 372 29.98 -50.90 44.33
CA VAL A 372 31.14 -50.97 45.22
C VAL A 372 31.01 -52.21 46.07
N GLN A 373 32.13 -52.91 46.24
CA GLN A 373 32.21 -54.09 47.10
C GLN A 373 32.59 -53.66 48.52
N ILE A 374 31.78 -54.04 49.50
CA ILE A 374 32.04 -53.78 50.92
C ILE A 374 32.60 -55.06 51.55
N ASN A 375 33.81 -54.98 52.08
CA ASN A 375 34.51 -56.06 52.78
C ASN A 375 34.62 -55.73 54.29
N ASP A 376 35.18 -56.64 55.08
CA ASP A 376 35.32 -56.46 56.54
C ASP A 376 36.25 -55.30 56.95
N GLU A 377 37.13 -54.89 56.03
CA GLU A 377 38.05 -53.75 56.20
C GLU A 377 37.45 -52.42 55.72
N SER A 378 36.28 -52.43 55.06
CA SER A 378 35.65 -51.22 54.55
C SER A 378 35.16 -50.33 55.69
N VAL A 379 35.64 -49.08 55.69
CA VAL A 379 35.31 -48.05 56.69
C VAL A 379 34.54 -46.90 56.06
N CYS A 380 33.81 -46.16 56.90
CA CYS A 380 33.16 -44.92 56.50
C CYS A 380 34.20 -43.82 56.23
N ASP A 381 34.14 -43.15 55.09
CA ASP A 381 35.10 -42.10 54.73
C ASP A 381 35.04 -40.86 55.64
N SER A 382 33.92 -40.64 56.35
CA SER A 382 33.73 -39.49 57.25
C SER A 382 34.09 -39.77 58.71
N CYS A 383 33.75 -40.95 59.25
CA CYS A 383 33.93 -41.26 60.67
C CYS A 383 34.85 -42.45 60.94
N HIS A 384 35.38 -43.07 59.88
CA HIS A 384 36.29 -44.22 59.92
C HIS A 384 35.75 -45.45 60.67
N ALA A 385 34.45 -45.50 60.97
CA ALA A 385 33.81 -46.66 61.55
C ALA A 385 33.64 -47.77 60.50
N ARG A 386 33.89 -49.03 60.88
CA ARG A 386 33.67 -50.20 60.01
C ARG A 386 32.20 -50.28 59.57
N LEU A 387 32.02 -50.42 58.25
CA LEU A 387 30.72 -50.53 57.59
C LEU A 387 30.13 -51.94 57.77
N GLY A 388 30.86 -52.98 57.34
CA GLY A 388 30.42 -54.37 57.46
C GLY A 388 28.99 -54.56 56.93
N THR A 389 28.09 -55.11 57.76
CA THR A 389 26.67 -55.34 57.42
C THR A 389 25.75 -54.15 57.72
N LYS A 390 26.28 -52.97 58.08
CA LYS A 390 25.48 -51.78 58.41
C LYS A 390 24.99 -51.07 57.14
N LEU A 391 23.89 -50.32 57.27
CA LEU A 391 23.40 -49.42 56.22
C LEU A 391 24.47 -48.38 55.85
N PHE A 392 24.74 -48.26 54.55
CA PHE A 392 25.68 -47.32 53.96
C PHE A 392 25.03 -46.58 52.78
N ALA A 393 25.66 -45.49 52.37
CA ALA A 393 25.32 -44.75 51.16
C ALA A 393 26.61 -44.48 50.38
N MET A 394 26.50 -44.45 49.05
CA MET A 394 27.58 -44.10 48.14
C MET A 394 27.23 -42.79 47.44
N TYR A 395 28.17 -41.86 47.42
CA TYR A 395 28.03 -40.61 46.67
C TYR A 395 28.54 -40.76 45.22
N PRO A 396 28.16 -39.84 44.31
CA PRO A 396 28.62 -39.85 42.92
C PRO A 396 30.16 -39.86 42.74
N ASP A 397 30.92 -39.37 43.71
CA ASP A 397 32.39 -39.33 43.74
C ASP A 397 33.07 -40.60 44.28
N ASP A 398 32.33 -41.72 44.36
CA ASP A 398 32.78 -43.02 44.89
C ASP A 398 33.01 -43.06 46.40
N THR A 399 32.75 -41.97 47.13
CA THR A 399 32.87 -41.99 48.60
C THR A 399 31.74 -42.77 49.24
N VAL A 400 32.09 -43.62 50.21
CA VAL A 400 31.15 -44.48 50.94
C VAL A 400 31.07 -44.05 52.39
N VAL A 401 29.86 -43.75 52.84
CA VAL A 401 29.58 -43.29 54.20
C VAL A 401 28.58 -44.19 54.90
N CYS A 402 28.69 -44.29 56.23
CA CYS A 402 27.64 -44.91 57.02
C CYS A 402 26.38 -44.04 56.98
N TYR A 403 25.21 -44.66 57.13
CA TYR A 403 23.93 -43.96 57.02
C TYR A 403 23.77 -42.80 58.03
N LYS A 404 24.43 -42.86 59.18
CA LYS A 404 24.46 -41.77 60.17
C LYS A 404 25.22 -40.53 59.66
N CYS A 405 26.36 -40.73 58.97
CA CYS A 405 27.09 -39.64 58.35
C CYS A 405 26.34 -39.08 57.14
N PHE A 406 25.72 -39.96 56.33
CA PHE A 406 24.85 -39.55 55.23
C PHE A 406 23.71 -38.62 55.68
N ARG A 407 23.00 -38.96 56.77
CA ARG A 407 21.95 -38.08 57.33
C ARG A 407 22.44 -36.72 57.82
N ARG A 408 23.72 -36.59 58.16
CA ARG A 408 24.32 -35.32 58.61
C ARG A 408 24.79 -34.47 57.43
N LEU A 409 25.41 -35.09 56.44
CA LEU A 409 25.96 -34.43 55.25
C LEU A 409 24.89 -34.13 54.19
N GLY A 410 23.79 -34.90 54.18
CA GLY A 410 22.74 -34.78 53.17
C GLY A 410 23.13 -35.41 51.83
N GLU A 411 22.25 -35.26 50.83
CA GLU A 411 22.40 -35.90 49.52
C GLU A 411 23.32 -35.14 48.56
N SER A 412 23.52 -33.84 48.78
CA SER A 412 24.17 -32.94 47.82
C SER A 412 25.67 -32.80 48.00
N THR A 413 26.21 -32.99 49.21
CA THR A 413 27.62 -32.74 49.53
C THR A 413 28.28 -33.98 50.09
N SER A 414 29.37 -34.44 49.45
CA SER A 414 30.14 -35.58 49.95
C SER A 414 31.17 -35.17 51.01
N VAL A 415 31.90 -36.17 51.53
CA VAL A 415 32.97 -35.98 52.52
C VAL A 415 34.12 -35.14 51.98
N THR A 416 34.32 -35.13 50.66
CA THR A 416 35.35 -34.32 50.00
C THR A 416 34.99 -32.83 49.93
N GLY A 417 33.77 -32.46 50.33
CA GLY A 417 33.27 -31.08 50.30
C GLY A 417 32.75 -30.63 48.94
N ARG A 418 32.70 -31.54 47.94
CA ARG A 418 32.10 -31.24 46.63
C ARG A 418 30.57 -31.23 46.74
N ASP A 419 29.96 -30.16 46.25
CA ASP A 419 28.50 -30.02 46.12
C ASP A 419 28.05 -30.44 44.72
N PHE A 420 27.44 -31.61 44.60
CA PHE A 420 27.00 -32.17 43.32
C PHE A 420 25.88 -31.38 42.63
N LYS A 421 25.20 -30.48 43.35
CA LYS A 421 24.19 -29.59 42.75
C LYS A 421 24.82 -28.38 42.07
N ARG A 422 25.99 -27.94 42.55
CA ARG A 422 26.72 -26.77 42.02
C ARG A 422 27.85 -27.16 41.08
N ASP A 423 28.52 -28.28 41.38
CA ASP A 423 29.63 -28.87 40.61
C ASP A 423 29.29 -30.34 40.30
N PRO A 424 28.41 -30.60 39.32
CA PRO A 424 28.08 -31.96 38.91
C PRO A 424 29.30 -32.66 38.34
N LEU A 425 29.50 -33.90 38.75
CA LEU A 425 30.57 -34.75 38.23
C LEU A 425 30.27 -35.19 36.80
N PHE A 426 30.90 -34.54 35.83
CA PHE A 426 30.93 -35.00 34.46
C PHE A 426 32.11 -35.95 34.25
N LYS A 427 31.82 -37.22 33.99
CA LYS A 427 32.81 -38.14 33.45
C LYS A 427 32.76 -38.03 31.92
N PRO A 428 33.87 -37.72 31.25
CA PRO A 428 33.89 -37.64 29.79
C PRO A 428 33.47 -38.98 29.19
N GLY A 429 32.59 -38.94 28.19
CA GLY A 429 32.16 -40.11 27.45
C GLY A 429 33.28 -40.73 26.62
N TRP A 430 33.02 -41.91 26.07
CA TRP A 430 34.01 -42.68 25.30
C TRP A 430 34.51 -41.91 24.07
N LEU A 431 33.66 -41.06 23.48
CA LEU A 431 34.01 -40.23 22.32
C LEU A 431 35.08 -39.15 22.61
N VAL A 432 35.26 -38.74 23.88
CA VAL A 432 36.18 -37.66 24.27
C VAL A 432 37.50 -38.22 24.81
N ASN A 433 37.51 -39.47 25.28
CA ASN A 433 38.64 -40.09 25.96
C ASN A 433 39.61 -40.86 25.05
N ARG A 434 39.49 -40.74 23.72
CA ARG A 434 40.32 -41.47 22.75
C ARG A 434 41.26 -40.57 21.96
#